data_AF-A0A653W992-F1
#
_entry.id   AF-A0A653W992-F1
#
_cell.length_a   1.000
_cell.length_b   1.000
_cell.length_c   1.000
_cell.angle_alpha   90.00
_cell.angle_beta   90.00
_cell.angle_gamma   90.00
#
_symmetry.space_group_name_H-M   'P 1'
#
loop_
_entity.id
_entity.type
_entity.pdbx_description
1 polymer ?
#
loop_
_entity_poly.entity_id
_entity_poly.type
_entity_poly.pdbx_seq_one_letter_code
_entity_poly.pdbx_strand_id
1 'polypeptide(L)'
;MVKCQSSDVRGIRTNDDGAIVVEGTERSLTYTPRLVTLDDGTTVAHESQGGEMSSVWAADLGGGWFVEVAHLGDGPVGGELVMTATFIGLDETVRYVAIGDLWADELPANVPPSWPVAVDLALGLMEGQVQILGADVTKDDVETLHQRLLGALHG
;
A
#
# COMPACT_ATOMS: atom_id res chain seq x y z
N MET A 1 25.05 -7.95 -13.94
CA MET A 1 23.98 -7.64 -14.90
C MET A 1 22.67 -7.80 -14.17
N VAL A 2 22.17 -6.72 -13.54
CA VAL A 2 20.93 -6.75 -12.75
C VAL A 2 19.77 -6.73 -13.73
N LYS A 3 18.91 -7.75 -13.68
CA LYS A 3 17.62 -7.73 -14.38
C LYS A 3 16.71 -6.79 -13.60
N CYS A 4 16.59 -5.53 -14.04
CA CYS A 4 15.44 -4.70 -13.68
C CYS A 4 14.24 -5.29 -14.42
N GLN A 5 13.45 -6.12 -13.74
CA GLN A 5 12.10 -6.43 -14.22
C GLN A 5 11.24 -5.22 -13.89
N SER A 6 11.12 -4.30 -14.86
CA SER A 6 10.12 -3.24 -14.81
C SER A 6 8.75 -3.91 -14.91
N SER A 7 8.04 -4.03 -13.80
CA SER A 7 6.61 -4.37 -13.79
C SER A 7 5.81 -3.12 -14.18
N ASP A 8 5.99 -2.65 -15.42
CA ASP A 8 5.16 -1.60 -16.02
C ASP A 8 3.79 -2.21 -16.33
N VAL A 9 2.85 -2.04 -15.40
CA VAL A 9 1.47 -2.47 -15.57
C VAL A 9 0.65 -1.22 -15.81
N ARG A 10 0.25 -0.98 -17.08
CA ARG A 10 -0.66 0.09 -17.55
C ARG A 10 -0.73 1.33 -16.62
N GLY A 11 0.15 2.31 -16.75
CA GLY A 11 0.09 3.53 -15.93
C GLY A 11 0.57 3.36 -14.49
N ILE A 12 0.87 2.14 -14.03
CA ILE A 12 1.61 1.88 -12.80
C ILE A 12 3.04 1.46 -13.14
N ARG A 13 4.01 2.08 -12.47
CA ARG A 13 5.42 1.71 -12.54
C ARG A 13 6.11 1.86 -11.20
N THR A 14 7.23 1.19 -11.02
CA THR A 14 8.14 1.43 -9.89
C THR A 14 9.32 2.27 -10.40
N ASN A 15 9.62 3.39 -9.76
CA ASN A 15 10.75 4.23 -10.14
C ASN A 15 12.09 3.69 -9.58
N ASP A 16 13.20 4.36 -9.90
CA ASP A 16 14.54 3.96 -9.45
C ASP A 16 14.73 4.00 -7.93
N ASP A 17 13.90 4.76 -7.22
CA ASP A 17 13.89 4.86 -5.75
C ASP A 17 12.99 3.80 -5.09
N GLY A 18 12.35 2.93 -5.88
CA GLY A 18 11.41 1.92 -5.38
C GLY A 18 10.01 2.46 -5.08
N ALA A 19 9.73 3.73 -5.38
CA ALA A 19 8.40 4.32 -5.22
C ALA A 19 7.46 3.86 -6.32
N ILE A 20 6.19 3.65 -5.97
CA ILE A 20 5.13 3.28 -6.92
C ILE A 20 4.57 4.56 -7.52
N VAL A 21 4.57 4.68 -8.84
CA VAL A 21 3.99 5.81 -9.56
C VAL A 21 2.74 5.33 -10.28
N VAL A 22 1.63 6.03 -10.10
CA VAL A 22 0.37 5.85 -10.81
C VAL A 22 0.14 7.07 -11.72
N GLU A 23 0.03 6.84 -13.02
CA GLU A 23 -0.10 7.84 -14.07
C GLU A 23 -1.50 7.73 -14.69
N GLY A 24 -2.35 8.71 -14.38
CA GLY A 24 -3.58 8.98 -15.12
C GLY A 24 -3.35 9.94 -16.27
N THR A 25 -4.40 10.25 -17.04
CA THR A 25 -4.28 11.17 -18.20
C THR A 25 -4.20 12.64 -17.80
N GLU A 26 -4.67 12.98 -16.61
CA GLU A 26 -4.69 14.36 -16.12
C GLU A 26 -3.64 14.61 -15.05
N ARG A 27 -3.39 13.58 -14.22
CA ARG A 27 -2.52 13.68 -13.06
C ARG A 27 -1.71 12.43 -12.83
N SER A 28 -0.63 12.57 -12.08
CA SER A 28 0.14 11.45 -11.54
C SER A 28 0.30 11.54 -10.03
N LEU A 29 0.47 10.37 -9.42
CA LEU A 29 0.71 10.17 -8.01
C LEU A 29 1.96 9.33 -7.82
N THR A 30 2.82 9.73 -6.89
CA THR A 30 3.95 8.94 -6.40
C THR A 30 3.66 8.51 -4.97
N TYR A 31 3.67 7.20 -4.74
CA TYR A 31 3.44 6.55 -3.46
C TYR A 31 4.76 6.00 -2.90
N THR A 32 4.99 6.34 -1.64
CA THR A 32 5.90 5.64 -0.74
C THR A 32 5.15 5.28 0.53
N PRO A 33 5.60 4.30 1.32
CA PRO A 33 4.89 3.84 2.51
C PRO A 33 4.51 4.92 3.53
N ARG A 34 5.20 6.07 3.57
CA ARG A 34 4.94 7.17 4.51
C ARG A 34 4.50 8.48 3.88
N LEU A 35 4.59 8.57 2.54
CA LEU A 35 4.35 9.80 1.81
C LEU A 35 3.75 9.49 0.44
N VAL A 36 2.67 10.17 0.15
CA VAL A 36 2.05 10.24 -1.16
C VAL A 36 2.19 11.67 -1.68
N THR A 37 2.61 11.81 -2.94
CA THR A 37 2.80 13.10 -3.60
C THR A 37 2.10 13.12 -4.94
N LEU A 38 1.25 14.12 -5.19
CA LEU A 38 0.71 14.40 -6.52
C LEU A 38 1.67 15.30 -7.30
N ASP A 39 1.52 15.30 -8.61
CA ASP A 39 2.28 16.14 -9.53
C ASP A 39 2.11 17.66 -9.35
N ASP A 40 1.05 18.12 -8.71
CA ASP A 40 0.87 19.54 -8.36
C ASP A 40 1.60 19.94 -7.07
N GLY A 41 2.31 18.99 -6.44
CA GLY A 41 3.01 19.19 -5.18
C GLY A 41 2.14 18.97 -3.94
N THR A 42 0.87 18.57 -4.08
CA THR A 42 0.05 18.14 -2.95
C THR A 42 0.67 16.90 -2.31
N THR A 43 0.83 16.91 -1.00
CA THR A 43 1.41 15.79 -0.25
C THR A 43 0.44 15.29 0.82
N VAL A 44 0.32 13.97 0.93
CA VAL A 44 -0.28 13.28 2.06
C VAL A 44 0.83 12.51 2.76
N ALA A 45 1.23 12.96 3.94
CA ALA A 45 2.23 12.30 4.76
C ALA A 45 1.56 11.86 6.06
N HIS A 46 1.98 10.69 6.59
CA HIS A 46 1.65 10.31 7.95
C HIS A 46 2.92 10.31 8.79
N GLU A 47 3.11 11.36 9.57
CA GLU A 47 4.01 11.32 10.71
C GLU A 47 3.20 10.83 11.90
N SER A 48 3.46 9.60 12.35
CA SER A 48 2.91 9.10 13.61
C SER A 48 3.50 9.93 14.76
N GLN A 49 2.86 11.07 15.07
CA GLN A 49 3.20 11.95 16.20
C GLN A 49 2.52 11.47 17.50
N GLY A 50 2.16 10.18 17.59
CA GLY A 50 1.51 9.57 18.76
C GLY A 50 -0.01 9.77 18.86
N GLY A 51 -0.71 9.89 17.72
CA GLY A 51 -2.18 10.03 17.67
C GLY A 51 -2.88 8.88 16.93
N GLU A 52 -4.10 8.53 17.35
CA GLU A 52 -4.92 7.42 16.80
C GLU A 52 -5.67 7.78 15.49
N MET A 53 -5.17 8.73 14.70
CA MET A 53 -5.97 9.28 13.60
C MET A 53 -5.96 8.36 12.37
N SER A 54 -7.12 7.81 12.02
CA SER A 54 -7.37 7.18 10.73
C SER A 54 -7.67 8.27 9.69
N SER A 55 -6.74 8.53 8.76
CA SER A 55 -6.98 9.44 7.63
C SER A 55 -7.18 8.64 6.35
N VAL A 56 -8.19 9.02 5.57
CA VAL A 56 -8.40 8.53 4.20
C VAL A 56 -8.34 9.72 3.25
N TRP A 57 -7.64 9.54 2.15
CA TRP A 57 -7.54 10.49 1.06
C TRP A 57 -7.78 9.77 -0.26
N ALA A 58 -8.41 10.43 -1.24
CA ALA A 58 -8.65 9.85 -2.55
C ALA A 58 -8.52 10.88 -3.67
N ALA A 59 -8.16 10.43 -4.87
CA ALA A 59 -8.12 11.26 -6.07
C ALA A 59 -8.51 10.48 -7.33
N ASP A 60 -9.15 11.19 -8.25
CA ASP A 60 -9.24 10.79 -9.66
C ASP A 60 -8.02 11.36 -10.38
N LEU A 61 -7.25 10.49 -11.05
CA LEU A 61 -6.06 10.88 -11.81
C LEU A 61 -6.37 11.09 -13.31
N GLY A 62 -7.62 10.84 -13.72
CA GLY A 62 -8.06 10.83 -15.10
C GLY A 62 -7.70 9.53 -15.82
N GLY A 63 -8.33 9.30 -16.97
CA GLY A 63 -8.03 8.14 -17.82
C GLY A 63 -8.48 6.80 -17.22
N GLY A 64 -9.47 6.83 -16.33
CA GLY A 64 -10.00 5.65 -15.65
C GLY A 64 -9.26 5.28 -14.36
N TRP A 65 -8.32 6.09 -13.90
CA TRP A 65 -7.56 5.84 -12.67
C TRP A 65 -8.16 6.55 -11.46
N PHE A 66 -8.52 5.77 -10.46
CA PHE A 66 -8.93 6.25 -9.14
C PHE A 66 -8.01 5.66 -8.06
N VAL A 67 -7.57 6.49 -7.13
CA VAL A 67 -6.66 6.10 -6.05
C VAL A 67 -7.25 6.47 -4.70
N GLU A 68 -7.13 5.58 -3.73
CA GLU A 68 -7.47 5.83 -2.34
C GLU A 68 -6.26 5.46 -1.47
N VAL A 69 -6.02 6.25 -0.43
CA VAL A 69 -4.90 6.09 0.49
C VAL A 69 -5.47 6.14 1.90
N ALA A 70 -5.15 5.13 2.70
CA ALA A 70 -5.61 5.00 4.08
C ALA A 70 -4.44 4.76 5.03
N HIS A 71 -4.46 5.41 6.18
CA HIS A 71 -3.63 5.03 7.32
C HIS A 71 -4.40 3.98 8.15
N LEU A 72 -3.90 2.75 8.17
CA LEU A 72 -4.58 1.62 8.84
C LEU A 72 -4.05 1.34 10.26
N GLY A 73 -3.03 2.07 10.71
CA GLY A 73 -2.39 1.92 12.01
C GLY A 73 -0.87 1.76 11.88
N ASP A 74 -0.21 1.57 13.02
CA ASP A 74 1.24 1.40 13.07
C ASP A 74 1.65 -0.05 12.78
N GLY A 75 2.51 -0.22 11.77
CA GLY A 75 3.27 -1.41 11.49
C GLY A 75 4.56 -1.50 12.33
N PRO A 76 5.62 -2.17 11.85
CA PRO A 76 6.84 -2.39 12.63
C PRO A 76 7.59 -1.09 12.95
N VAL A 77 7.37 -0.04 12.16
CA VAL A 77 8.15 1.20 12.15
C VAL A 77 7.27 2.46 12.22
N GLY A 78 5.95 2.31 12.10
CA GLY A 78 4.97 3.39 12.16
C GLY A 78 4.88 4.21 10.86
N GLY A 79 3.73 4.85 10.66
CA GLY A 79 3.51 5.76 9.54
C GLY A 79 2.95 5.14 8.26
N GLU A 80 2.39 3.93 8.33
CA GLU A 80 2.11 3.12 7.14
C GLU A 80 0.82 3.52 6.42
N LEU A 81 0.99 4.11 5.24
CA LEU A 81 -0.07 4.39 4.28
C LEU A 81 -0.27 3.15 3.39
N VAL A 82 -1.51 2.67 3.30
CA VAL A 82 -1.91 1.66 2.32
C VAL A 82 -2.62 2.37 1.17
N MET A 83 -2.23 2.07 -0.07
CA MET A 83 -2.87 2.62 -1.26
C MET A 83 -3.65 1.54 -2.00
N THR A 84 -4.89 1.84 -2.36
CA THR A 84 -5.60 1.12 -3.41
C THR A 84 -5.58 1.96 -4.68
N ALA A 85 -5.30 1.34 -5.81
CA ALA A 85 -5.44 1.96 -7.12
C ALA A 85 -6.39 1.11 -7.95
N THR A 86 -7.38 1.74 -8.56
CA THR A 86 -8.36 1.08 -9.41
C THR A 86 -8.31 1.68 -10.80
N PHE A 87 -8.11 0.81 -11.79
CA PHE A 87 -8.31 1.14 -13.18
C PHE A 87 -9.69 0.68 -13.62
N ILE A 88 -10.51 1.60 -14.11
CA ILE A 88 -11.84 1.35 -14.65
C ILE A 88 -11.78 1.58 -16.17
N GLY A 89 -11.61 0.49 -16.91
CA GLY A 89 -11.68 0.47 -18.37
C GLY A 89 -13.08 0.11 -18.89
N LEU A 90 -13.24 0.15 -20.20
CA LEU A 90 -14.52 -0.21 -20.86
C LEU A 90 -14.86 -1.70 -20.69
N ASP A 91 -13.85 -2.57 -20.70
CA ASP A 91 -14.01 -4.03 -20.72
C ASP A 91 -13.51 -4.71 -19.43
N GLU A 92 -12.77 -3.98 -18.59
CA GLU A 92 -12.15 -4.53 -17.39
C GLU A 92 -12.10 -3.50 -16.25
N THR A 93 -12.20 -4.01 -15.02
CA THR A 93 -11.84 -3.26 -13.81
C THR A 93 -10.72 -4.03 -13.12
N VAL A 94 -9.58 -3.38 -12.93
CA VAL A 94 -8.41 -3.99 -12.29
C VAL A 94 -8.08 -3.21 -11.03
N ARG A 95 -7.88 -3.93 -9.93
CA ARG A 95 -7.55 -3.37 -8.63
C ARG A 95 -6.15 -3.74 -8.21
N TYR A 96 -5.48 -2.76 -7.64
CA TYR A 96 -4.12 -2.86 -7.13
C TYR A 96 -4.07 -2.40 -5.68
N VAL A 97 -3.20 -3.03 -4.89
CA VAL A 97 -3.02 -2.69 -3.47
C VAL A 97 -1.53 -2.59 -3.17
N ALA A 98 -1.08 -1.44 -2.66
CA ALA A 98 0.26 -1.28 -2.09
C ALA A 98 0.14 -1.25 -0.57
N ILE A 99 0.71 -2.25 0.10
CA ILE A 99 0.69 -2.38 1.57
C ILE A 99 1.86 -1.71 2.28
N GLY A 100 2.88 -1.30 1.52
CA GLY A 100 4.04 -0.58 2.04
C GLY A 100 4.72 -1.30 3.20
N ASP A 101 5.09 -0.52 4.22
CA ASP A 101 5.86 -0.99 5.39
C ASP A 101 5.00 -1.80 6.38
N LEU A 102 3.71 -2.04 6.12
CA LEU A 102 2.93 -3.01 6.91
C LEU A 102 3.43 -4.45 6.71
N TRP A 103 4.10 -4.72 5.59
CA TRP A 103 4.75 -5.99 5.32
C TRP A 103 6.14 -6.06 5.97
N ALA A 104 6.45 -7.19 6.59
CA ALA A 104 7.79 -7.52 7.06
C ALA A 104 8.06 -9.04 6.96
N ASP A 105 9.20 -9.41 6.41
CA ASP A 105 9.62 -10.82 6.31
C ASP A 105 9.86 -11.42 7.72
N GLU A 106 10.44 -10.62 8.60
CA GLU A 106 10.79 -10.97 9.97
C GLU A 106 9.98 -10.17 10.98
N LEU A 107 9.62 -10.82 12.09
CA LEU A 107 8.96 -10.14 13.20
C LEU A 107 10.00 -9.47 14.10
N PRO A 108 9.81 -8.20 14.50
CA PRO A 108 10.61 -7.58 15.54
C PRO A 108 10.38 -8.29 16.88
N ALA A 109 11.32 -8.08 17.81
CA ALA A 109 11.24 -8.66 19.15
C ALA A 109 9.98 -8.24 19.94
N ASN A 110 9.45 -7.05 19.65
CA ASN A 110 8.23 -6.53 20.23
C ASN A 110 7.23 -6.23 19.11
N VAL A 111 6.08 -6.89 19.14
CA VAL A 111 4.98 -6.66 18.20
C VAL A 111 3.96 -5.71 18.85
N PRO A 112 3.70 -4.52 18.29
CA PRO A 112 2.64 -3.65 18.79
C PRO A 112 1.26 -4.28 18.53
N PRO A 113 0.31 -4.22 19.49
CA PRO A 113 -1.02 -4.80 19.32
C PRO A 113 -1.85 -4.23 18.16
N SER A 114 -1.53 -3.02 17.69
CA SER A 114 -2.17 -2.37 16.55
C SER A 114 -1.82 -3.01 15.20
N TRP A 115 -0.65 -3.64 15.08
CA TRP A 115 -0.16 -4.14 13.80
C TRP A 115 -1.00 -5.29 13.22
N PRO A 116 -1.36 -6.37 13.95
CA PRO A 116 -2.26 -7.38 13.39
C PRO A 116 -3.61 -6.80 12.96
N VAL A 117 -4.12 -5.78 13.66
CA VAL A 117 -5.36 -5.08 13.26
C VAL A 117 -5.16 -4.34 11.93
N ALA A 118 -4.04 -3.63 11.77
CA ALA A 118 -3.71 -2.97 10.50
C ALA A 118 -3.56 -3.96 9.34
N VAL A 119 -2.92 -5.12 9.59
CA VAL A 119 -2.79 -6.19 8.59
C VAL A 119 -4.14 -6.81 8.24
N ASP A 120 -5.02 -7.04 9.21
CA ASP A 120 -6.38 -7.56 8.99
C ASP A 120 -7.21 -6.60 8.11
N LEU A 121 -7.14 -5.30 8.39
CA LEU A 121 -7.77 -4.27 7.55
C LEU A 121 -7.19 -4.26 6.13
N ALA A 122 -5.87 -4.38 5.98
CA ALA A 122 -5.23 -4.47 4.68
C ALA A 122 -5.67 -5.73 3.90
N LEU A 123 -5.84 -6.87 4.57
CA LEU A 123 -6.39 -8.09 3.98
C LEU A 123 -7.82 -7.91 3.47
N GLY A 124 -8.64 -7.12 4.18
CA GLY A 124 -9.98 -6.72 3.72
C GLY A 124 -9.94 -5.91 2.41
N LEU A 125 -8.90 -5.10 2.19
CA LEU A 125 -8.69 -4.38 0.92
C LEU A 125 -8.25 -5.31 -0.23
N MET A 126 -7.81 -6.53 0.09
CA MET A 126 -7.40 -7.56 -0.86
C MET A 126 -8.48 -8.59 -1.16
N GLU A 127 -9.75 -8.29 -0.87
CA GLU A 127 -10.86 -9.14 -1.30
C GLU A 127 -11.00 -9.17 -2.83
N GLY A 128 -11.32 -10.35 -3.37
CA GLY A 128 -11.45 -10.57 -4.81
C GLY A 128 -10.10 -10.72 -5.52
N GLN A 129 -10.09 -10.37 -6.80
CA GLN A 129 -8.88 -10.40 -7.62
C GLN A 129 -8.17 -9.04 -7.56
N VAL A 130 -7.11 -8.97 -6.76
CA VAL A 130 -6.25 -7.79 -6.65
C VAL A 130 -4.82 -8.14 -7.04
N GLN A 131 -4.08 -7.16 -7.53
CA GLN A 131 -2.63 -7.25 -7.73
C GLN A 131 -1.93 -6.49 -6.61
N ILE A 132 -1.07 -7.16 -5.85
CA ILE A 132 -0.27 -6.49 -4.82
C ILE A 132 0.90 -5.78 -5.52
N LEU A 133 1.08 -4.51 -5.20
CA LEU A 133 2.15 -3.66 -5.71
C LEU A 133 3.24 -3.50 -4.66
N GLY A 134 4.48 -3.55 -5.11
CA GLY A 134 5.64 -3.42 -4.22
C GLY A 134 5.87 -4.70 -3.41
N ALA A 135 7.15 -5.02 -3.20
CA ALA A 135 7.63 -6.30 -2.68
C ALA A 135 7.12 -7.54 -3.47
N ASP A 136 7.92 -8.59 -3.55
CA ASP A 136 7.50 -9.85 -4.19
C ASP A 136 6.63 -10.64 -3.20
N VAL A 137 5.42 -10.12 -2.93
CA VAL A 137 4.52 -10.55 -1.84
C VAL A 137 3.16 -10.92 -2.39
N THR A 138 2.63 -12.06 -1.94
CA THR A 138 1.29 -12.53 -2.27
C THR A 138 0.31 -12.29 -1.12
N LYS A 139 -0.99 -12.43 -1.40
CA LYS A 139 -2.03 -12.35 -0.36
C LYS A 139 -1.81 -13.41 0.72
N ASP A 140 -1.46 -14.63 0.32
CA ASP A 140 -1.20 -15.75 1.24
C ASP A 140 -0.02 -15.46 2.18
N ASP A 141 0.98 -14.73 1.69
CA ASP A 141 2.10 -14.27 2.51
C ASP A 141 1.63 -13.27 3.58
N VAL A 142 0.76 -12.32 3.21
CA VAL A 142 0.17 -11.34 4.15
C VAL A 142 -0.73 -12.03 5.18
N GLU A 143 -1.52 -13.03 4.77
CA GLU A 143 -2.30 -13.87 5.70
C GLU A 143 -1.39 -14.64 6.66
N THR A 144 -0.27 -15.17 6.16
CA THR A 144 0.74 -15.85 6.97
C THR A 144 1.38 -14.90 7.99
N LEU A 145 1.70 -13.67 7.58
CA LEU A 145 2.19 -12.63 8.49
C LEU A 145 1.16 -12.33 9.59
N HIS A 146 -0.12 -12.17 9.23
CA HIS A 146 -1.19 -11.92 10.21
C HIS A 146 -1.26 -13.03 11.26
N GLN A 147 -1.20 -14.31 10.85
CA GLN A 147 -1.20 -15.43 11.79
C GLN A 147 0.04 -15.45 12.70
N ARG A 148 1.22 -15.11 12.16
CA ARG A 148 2.45 -15.00 12.95
C ARG A 148 2.36 -13.88 14.00
N LEU A 149 1.78 -12.73 13.64
CA LEU A 149 1.56 -11.60 14.56
C LEU A 149 0.60 -11.98 15.70
N LEU A 150 -0.52 -12.63 15.40
CA LEU A 150 -1.46 -13.12 16.41
C LEU A 150 -0.80 -14.15 17.34
N GLY A 151 0.00 -15.06 16.78
CA GLY A 151 0.78 -16.02 17.56
C GLY A 151 1.77 -15.37 18.51
N ALA A 152 2.44 -14.29 18.09
CA ALA A 152 3.39 -13.56 18.94
C ALA A 152 2.72 -12.79 20.10
N LEU A 153 1.45 -12.37 19.95
CA LEU A 153 0.72 -11.63 20.98
C LEU A 153 -0.04 -12.53 21.97
N HIS A 154 -0.44 -13.72 21.55
CA HIS A 154 -1.37 -14.58 22.30
C HIS A 154 -0.86 -16.00 22.60
N GLY A 155 0.27 -16.41 22.01
CA GLY A 155 0.92 -17.70 22.24
C GLY A 155 1.99 -17.64 23.33
#